data_AF-A0A7S2A6P6-F1
#
_entry.id   AF-A0A7S2A6P6-F1
#
_cell.length_a   1.000
_cell.length_b   1.000
_cell.length_c   1.000
_cell.angle_alpha   90.00
_cell.angle_beta   90.00
_cell.angle_gamma   90.00
#
_symmetry.space_group_name_H-M   'P 1'
#
loop_
_entity.id
_entity.type
_entity.pdbx_description
1 polymer ?
#
loop_
_entity_poly.entity_id
_entity_poly.type
_entity_poly.pdbx_seq_one_letter_code
_entity_poly.pdbx_strand_id
1 'polypeptide(L)'
;GGGGKSQPPLVGLDVLLEERKWYKLYLGGGVGVNDLSSSGSGGGVMDGGAMFGASSNGRTAAALPKAHVEATASLLNLTGTCDVTAARCVVDQAGNASLGMTHDRPLYSLFGTDSNLYRTVLTNPLFNGSRTGFRAHAESGTDDHERTRSVREHVKSIGIRISNFVGGRAPSDEREVSADWTASYRDVVPRRHLTLPYGCDASPEIVGTAGPSLKHSVKLSYNTNGSGLDDAYNPTEGYSLRGTAEVACPPGDVGFAKFTAGKPLLRPPI
;
A
#
# COMPACT_ATOMS: atom_id res chain seq x y z
N GLY A 1 -11.72 -66.83 11.18
CA GLY A 1 -12.41 -65.75 10.46
C GLY A 1 -11.66 -64.46 10.70
N GLY A 2 -10.95 -63.96 9.71
CA GLY A 2 -10.23 -62.68 9.78
C GLY A 2 -11.15 -61.55 9.35
N GLY A 3 -11.55 -60.69 10.28
CA GLY A 3 -12.34 -59.50 9.99
C GLY A 3 -11.50 -58.48 9.22
N GLY A 4 -11.68 -58.44 7.91
CA GLY A 4 -11.13 -57.39 7.05
C GLY A 4 -11.73 -56.04 7.44
N LYS A 5 -10.91 -55.14 7.98
CA LYS A 5 -11.28 -53.73 8.19
C LYS A 5 -11.50 -53.11 6.81
N SER A 6 -12.77 -52.84 6.45
CA SER A 6 -13.10 -52.09 5.25
C SER A 6 -12.50 -50.69 5.37
N GLN A 7 -11.57 -50.35 4.48
CA GLN A 7 -11.11 -48.96 4.34
C GLN A 7 -12.33 -48.08 4.02
N PRO A 8 -12.45 -46.90 4.65
CA PRO A 8 -13.52 -45.99 4.31
C PRO A 8 -13.41 -45.59 2.83
N PRO A 9 -14.54 -45.45 2.12
CA PRO A 9 -14.52 -45.07 0.72
C PRO A 9 -13.84 -43.70 0.58
N LEU A 10 -12.85 -43.62 -0.30
CA LEU A 10 -12.25 -42.36 -0.74
C LEU A 10 -13.35 -41.58 -1.47
N VAL A 11 -13.92 -40.57 -0.80
CA VAL A 11 -14.87 -39.65 -1.41
C VAL A 11 -14.07 -38.70 -2.29
N GLY A 12 -14.15 -38.89 -3.61
CA GLY A 12 -13.64 -37.91 -4.58
C GLY A 12 -14.53 -36.67 -4.57
N LEU A 13 -13.92 -35.50 -4.43
CA LEU A 13 -14.60 -34.21 -4.54
C LEU A 13 -14.18 -33.57 -5.87
N ASP A 14 -15.07 -33.62 -6.86
CA ASP A 14 -14.90 -32.88 -8.11
C ASP A 14 -15.50 -31.47 -7.94
N VAL A 15 -14.63 -30.46 -7.94
CA VAL A 15 -15.03 -29.05 -7.88
C VAL A 15 -14.86 -28.45 -9.27
N LEU A 16 -15.98 -28.20 -9.95
CA LEU A 16 -16.01 -27.51 -11.23
C LEU A 16 -16.09 -25.99 -10.97
N LEU A 17 -14.98 -25.30 -11.18
CA LEU A 17 -14.89 -23.85 -11.03
C LEU A 17 -14.98 -23.19 -12.41
N GLU A 18 -16.06 -22.46 -12.67
CA GLU A 18 -16.13 -21.58 -13.83
C GLU A 18 -15.43 -20.26 -13.52
N GLU A 19 -14.35 -19.99 -14.25
CA GLU A 19 -13.63 -18.74 -14.11
C GLU A 19 -14.43 -17.60 -14.74
N ARG A 20 -14.84 -16.60 -13.94
CA ARG A 20 -15.59 -15.43 -14.42
C ARG A 20 -14.80 -14.13 -14.23
N LYS A 21 -14.70 -13.38 -15.33
CA LYS A 21 -14.16 -12.02 -15.50
C LYS A 21 -12.63 -11.93 -15.42
N TRP A 22 -12.01 -11.70 -16.57
CA TRP A 22 -10.55 -11.50 -16.72
C TRP A 22 -10.09 -10.06 -16.51
N TYR A 23 -11.03 -9.12 -16.35
CA TYR A 23 -10.71 -7.70 -16.21
C TYR A 23 -11.73 -6.95 -15.33
N LYS A 24 -11.28 -5.83 -14.75
CA LYS A 24 -12.11 -4.82 -14.09
C LYS A 24 -11.65 -3.44 -14.55
N LEU A 25 -12.61 -2.57 -14.86
CA LEU A 25 -12.36 -1.17 -15.18
C LEU A 25 -13.12 -0.31 -14.18
N TYR A 26 -12.45 0.68 -13.62
CA TYR A 26 -12.99 1.67 -12.71
C TYR A 26 -12.65 3.06 -13.25
N LEU A 27 -13.65 3.92 -13.28
CA LEU A 27 -13.49 5.34 -13.52
C LEU A 27 -14.32 6.07 -12.47
N GLY A 28 -13.69 6.98 -11.75
CA GLY A 28 -14.32 7.74 -10.69
C GLY A 28 -13.61 9.05 -10.45
N GLY A 29 -14.07 9.78 -9.46
CA GLY A 29 -13.48 11.03 -9.03
C GLY A 29 -14.12 11.48 -7.74
N GLY A 30 -13.46 12.39 -7.04
CA GLY A 30 -13.91 12.87 -5.76
C GLY A 30 -13.30 14.21 -5.40
N VAL A 31 -13.88 14.84 -4.38
CA VAL A 31 -13.33 16.04 -3.76
C VAL A 31 -12.95 15.65 -2.34
N GLY A 32 -11.65 15.64 -2.06
CA GLY A 32 -11.10 15.28 -0.76
C GLY A 32 -10.37 16.46 -0.14
N VAL A 33 -10.47 16.59 1.18
CA VAL A 33 -9.55 17.43 1.95
C VAL A 33 -8.38 16.52 2.33
N ASN A 34 -7.34 16.48 1.50
CA ASN A 34 -6.19 15.62 1.81
C ASN A 34 -5.40 16.21 2.97
N ASP A 35 -5.25 15.43 4.05
CA ASP A 35 -4.24 15.69 5.07
C ASP A 35 -2.85 15.55 4.46
N LEU A 36 -2.02 16.55 4.72
CA LEU A 36 -0.67 16.78 4.18
C LEU A 36 0.38 15.70 4.55
N SER A 37 -0.03 14.49 4.95
CA SER A 37 0.85 13.42 5.43
C SER A 37 0.85 12.14 4.59
N SER A 38 -0.03 12.02 3.58
CA SER A 38 -0.19 10.79 2.79
C SER A 38 0.67 10.71 1.52
N SER A 39 1.37 11.78 1.12
CA SER A 39 2.31 11.78 -0.03
C SER A 39 3.68 11.14 0.30
N GLY A 40 3.93 10.82 1.59
CA GLY A 40 5.15 10.15 2.02
C GLY A 40 5.13 8.63 1.77
N SER A 41 5.51 8.19 0.56
CA SER A 41 6.09 6.86 0.27
C SER A 41 5.46 5.66 0.99
N GLY A 42 4.14 5.57 1.01
CA GLY A 42 3.43 4.38 1.44
C GLY A 42 2.46 4.03 0.35
N GLY A 43 2.71 2.94 -0.39
CA GLY A 43 1.77 2.38 -1.35
C GLY A 43 0.39 2.21 -0.72
N GLY A 44 -0.42 3.25 -0.87
CA GLY A 44 -1.80 3.37 -0.45
C GLY A 44 -2.66 2.80 -1.55
N VAL A 45 -2.75 1.47 -1.55
CA VAL A 45 -3.87 0.79 -2.17
C VAL A 45 -5.13 1.30 -1.49
N MET A 46 -6.11 1.71 -2.30
CA MET A 46 -7.42 2.22 -1.93
C MET A 46 -7.91 1.81 -0.53
N ASP A 47 -7.89 2.77 0.39
CA ASP A 47 -8.59 2.72 1.66
C ASP A 47 -10.01 3.25 1.45
N GLY A 48 -10.86 2.39 0.90
CA GLY A 48 -12.31 2.58 0.91
C GLY A 48 -12.84 2.19 2.29
N GLY A 49 -12.85 3.13 3.23
CA GLY A 49 -13.46 2.96 4.54
C GLY A 49 -12.96 3.96 5.59
N ALA A 50 -13.89 4.69 6.19
CA ALA A 50 -13.71 5.58 7.35
C ALA A 50 -12.97 6.93 7.11
N MET A 51 -13.75 7.91 6.63
CA MET A 51 -13.68 9.26 7.19
C MET A 51 -13.93 9.18 8.71
N PHE A 52 -13.25 10.03 9.48
CA PHE A 52 -13.23 10.14 10.95
C PHE A 52 -12.12 9.36 11.67
N GLY A 53 -10.97 10.03 11.81
CA GLY A 53 -9.87 9.60 12.66
C GLY A 53 -8.82 10.70 12.77
N ALA A 54 -9.16 11.77 13.47
CA ALA A 54 -8.26 12.90 13.72
C ALA A 54 -6.97 12.44 14.41
N SER A 55 -5.83 12.54 13.73
CA SER A 55 -4.51 12.50 14.37
C SER A 55 -4.18 13.90 14.87
N SER A 56 -4.51 14.17 16.13
CA SER A 56 -4.09 15.39 16.82
C SER A 56 -2.64 15.25 17.26
N ASN A 57 -1.70 15.68 16.43
CA ASN A 57 -0.41 16.25 16.85
C ASN A 57 0.33 16.86 15.65
N GLY A 58 0.03 18.13 15.42
CA GLY A 58 0.57 18.96 14.34
C GLY A 58 -0.56 19.84 13.84
N ARG A 59 -0.44 21.17 14.02
CA ARG A 59 -1.46 22.14 13.59
C ARG A 59 -1.89 21.82 12.15
N THR A 60 -3.09 21.27 11.99
CA THR A 60 -3.75 21.04 10.70
C THR A 60 -4.08 22.39 10.11
N ALA A 61 -3.10 22.92 9.39
CA ALA A 61 -3.31 24.08 8.57
C ALA A 61 -4.41 23.68 7.56
N ALA A 62 -5.56 24.37 7.58
CA ALA A 62 -6.75 24.05 6.77
C ALA A 62 -6.38 23.65 5.34
N ALA A 63 -6.51 22.37 5.01
CA ALA A 63 -6.24 21.86 3.67
C ALA A 63 -7.39 22.28 2.74
N LEU A 64 -7.04 22.77 1.55
CA LEU A 64 -8.05 23.12 0.56
C LEU A 64 -8.62 21.82 -0.03
N PRO A 65 -9.94 21.73 -0.26
CA PRO A 65 -10.53 20.60 -0.94
C PRO A 65 -9.94 20.50 -2.35
N LYS A 66 -9.47 19.31 -2.72
CA LYS A 66 -8.83 19.02 -3.99
C LYS A 66 -9.68 18.04 -4.78
N ALA A 67 -10.14 18.47 -5.95
CA ALA A 67 -10.82 17.58 -6.88
C ALA A 67 -9.79 16.70 -7.60
N HIS A 68 -10.12 15.42 -7.75
CA HIS A 68 -9.32 14.48 -8.52
C HIS A 68 -10.22 13.53 -9.31
N VAL A 69 -9.69 13.07 -10.44
CA VAL A 69 -10.26 12.02 -11.29
C VAL A 69 -9.32 10.84 -11.23
N GLU A 70 -9.88 9.66 -11.11
CA GLU A 70 -9.15 8.40 -11.05
C GLU A 70 -9.68 7.41 -12.08
N ALA A 71 -8.76 6.78 -12.81
CA ALA A 71 -9.02 5.64 -13.66
C ALA A 71 -8.15 4.46 -13.24
N THR A 72 -8.75 3.28 -13.05
CA THR A 72 -8.03 2.05 -12.71
C THR A 72 -8.49 0.92 -13.63
N ALA A 73 -7.55 0.24 -14.26
CA ALA A 73 -7.78 -0.97 -15.04
C ALA A 73 -7.03 -2.13 -14.37
N SER A 74 -7.70 -3.26 -14.15
CA SER A 74 -7.07 -4.46 -13.63
C SER A 74 -7.40 -5.70 -14.46
N LEU A 75 -6.42 -6.59 -14.54
CA LEU A 75 -6.47 -7.89 -15.17
C LEU A 75 -6.33 -8.95 -14.09
N LEU A 76 -7.16 -9.98 -14.17
CA LEU A 76 -7.25 -11.05 -13.19
C LEU A 76 -6.76 -12.35 -13.81
N ASN A 77 -5.96 -13.07 -13.04
CA ASN A 77 -5.41 -14.38 -13.33
C ASN A 77 -4.63 -14.48 -14.66
N LEU A 78 -3.72 -13.54 -14.95
CA LEU A 78 -2.93 -13.57 -16.19
C LEU A 78 -2.02 -14.79 -16.28
N THR A 79 -1.52 -15.29 -15.15
CA THR A 79 -0.58 -16.41 -15.09
C THR A 79 -1.21 -17.73 -14.64
N GLY A 80 -2.53 -17.77 -14.44
CA GLY A 80 -3.22 -18.97 -13.94
C GLY A 80 -3.00 -19.26 -12.45
N THR A 81 -2.44 -18.30 -11.70
CA THR A 81 -2.11 -18.45 -10.27
C THR A 81 -2.83 -17.45 -9.36
N CYS A 82 -4.03 -17.04 -9.75
CA CYS A 82 -4.84 -16.02 -9.08
C CYS A 82 -4.11 -14.67 -8.91
N ASP A 83 -3.31 -14.30 -9.90
CA ASP A 83 -2.60 -13.03 -9.91
C ASP A 83 -3.53 -11.86 -10.28
N VAL A 84 -3.19 -10.65 -9.83
CA VAL A 84 -3.94 -9.42 -10.12
C VAL A 84 -2.96 -8.37 -10.57
N THR A 85 -3.09 -7.92 -11.80
CA THR A 85 -2.31 -6.79 -12.33
C THR A 85 -3.21 -5.58 -12.43
N ALA A 86 -2.83 -4.44 -11.88
CA ALA A 86 -3.60 -3.22 -11.95
C ALA A 86 -2.73 -2.04 -12.40
N ALA A 87 -3.29 -1.18 -13.24
CA ALA A 87 -2.75 0.11 -13.61
C ALA A 87 -3.74 1.19 -13.16
N ARG A 88 -3.23 2.23 -12.51
CA ARG A 88 -3.99 3.34 -11.94
C ARG A 88 -3.43 4.65 -12.46
N CYS A 89 -4.31 5.54 -12.89
CA CYS A 89 -3.98 6.92 -13.25
C CYS A 89 -4.87 7.85 -12.43
N VAL A 90 -4.26 8.80 -11.73
CA VAL A 90 -4.97 9.85 -11.00
C VAL A 90 -4.54 11.20 -11.55
N VAL A 91 -5.49 12.07 -11.84
CA VAL A 91 -5.26 13.45 -12.26
C VAL A 91 -5.99 14.37 -11.32
N ASP A 92 -5.31 15.37 -10.81
CA ASP A 92 -5.89 16.36 -9.90
C ASP A 92 -6.24 17.69 -10.58
N GLN A 93 -6.92 18.56 -9.83
CA GLN A 93 -7.31 19.89 -10.27
C GLN A 93 -6.12 20.79 -10.67
N ALA A 94 -4.93 20.58 -10.11
CA ALA A 94 -3.72 21.31 -10.46
C ALA A 94 -3.02 20.75 -11.71
N GLY A 95 -3.58 19.70 -12.33
CA GLY A 95 -3.01 19.05 -13.50
C GLY A 95 -1.83 18.15 -13.18
N ASN A 96 -1.63 17.80 -11.90
CA ASN A 96 -0.68 16.75 -11.57
C ASN A 96 -1.26 15.40 -11.92
N ALA A 97 -0.44 14.57 -12.53
CA ALA A 97 -0.77 13.19 -12.83
C ALA A 97 0.10 12.26 -11.99
N SER A 98 -0.52 11.21 -11.45
CA SER A 98 0.18 10.06 -10.89
C SER A 98 -0.26 8.79 -11.60
N LEU A 99 0.74 7.97 -11.93
CA LEU A 99 0.60 6.67 -12.55
C LEU A 99 1.12 5.62 -11.57
N GLY A 100 0.31 4.63 -11.26
CA GLY A 100 0.69 3.48 -10.46
C GLY A 100 0.47 2.18 -11.22
N MET A 101 1.35 1.21 -11.00
CA MET A 101 1.16 -0.16 -11.46
C MET A 101 1.43 -1.11 -10.31
N THR A 102 0.60 -2.13 -10.15
CA THR A 102 0.76 -3.19 -9.16
C THR A 102 0.56 -4.55 -9.79
N HIS A 103 1.34 -5.54 -9.36
CA HIS A 103 1.18 -6.93 -9.72
C HIS A 103 1.24 -7.78 -8.45
N ASP A 104 0.10 -8.37 -8.10
CA ASP A 104 -0.09 -9.20 -6.92
C ASP A 104 -0.19 -10.66 -7.32
N ARG A 105 0.48 -11.55 -6.59
CA ARG A 105 0.33 -12.99 -6.76
C ARG A 105 0.64 -13.74 -5.47
N PRO A 106 0.19 -14.98 -5.30
CA PRO A 106 0.62 -15.81 -4.19
C PRO A 106 2.13 -16.06 -4.23
N LEU A 107 2.82 -15.95 -3.09
CA LEU A 107 4.27 -16.05 -3.00
C LEU A 107 4.81 -17.39 -3.51
N TYR A 108 4.10 -18.50 -3.23
CA TYR A 108 4.51 -19.82 -3.67
C TYR A 108 4.65 -19.91 -5.20
N SER A 109 3.86 -19.12 -5.94
CA SER A 109 3.82 -19.18 -7.40
C SER A 109 5.05 -18.57 -8.08
N LEU A 110 5.90 -17.85 -7.32
CA LEU A 110 7.19 -17.36 -7.82
C LEU A 110 8.25 -18.46 -7.94
N PHE A 111 8.02 -19.60 -7.29
CA PHE A 111 8.95 -20.71 -7.24
C PHE A 111 8.45 -21.86 -8.10
N GLY A 112 9.36 -22.58 -8.76
CA GLY A 112 9.02 -23.81 -9.49
C GLY A 112 8.48 -24.87 -8.53
N THR A 113 7.54 -25.69 -8.99
CA THR A 113 6.88 -26.76 -8.20
C THR A 113 7.86 -27.75 -7.57
N ASP A 114 9.01 -27.94 -8.21
CA ASP A 114 10.04 -28.88 -7.77
C ASP A 114 11.01 -28.26 -6.74
N SER A 115 10.90 -26.96 -6.47
CA SER A 115 11.79 -26.27 -5.53
C SER A 115 11.43 -26.55 -4.07
N ASN A 116 12.46 -26.67 -3.23
CA ASN A 116 12.27 -26.78 -1.78
C ASN A 116 11.61 -25.52 -1.18
N LEU A 117 11.80 -24.36 -1.82
CA LEU A 117 11.17 -23.10 -1.42
C LEU A 117 9.67 -23.12 -1.66
N TYR A 118 9.21 -23.64 -2.80
CA TYR A 118 7.79 -23.84 -3.10
C TYR A 118 7.12 -24.68 -2.00
N ARG A 119 7.73 -25.82 -1.65
CA ARG A 119 7.22 -26.70 -0.58
C ARG A 119 7.24 -26.00 0.77
N THR A 120 8.34 -25.33 1.10
CA THR A 120 8.48 -24.63 2.39
C THR A 120 7.44 -23.53 2.52
N VAL A 121 7.19 -22.70 1.51
CA VAL A 121 6.17 -21.64 1.58
C VAL A 121 4.76 -22.24 1.71
N LEU A 122 4.47 -23.36 1.05
CA LEU A 122 3.16 -24.00 1.13
C LEU A 122 2.91 -24.76 2.44
N THR A 123 3.90 -25.48 2.96
CA THR A 123 3.73 -26.38 4.10
C THR A 123 4.09 -25.74 5.43
N ASN A 124 4.91 -24.68 5.43
CA ASN A 124 5.35 -24.05 6.66
C ASN A 124 4.19 -23.21 7.24
N PRO A 125 3.76 -23.50 8.48
CA PRO A 125 2.68 -22.76 9.13
C PRO A 125 2.97 -21.26 9.28
N LEU A 126 4.25 -20.85 9.23
CA LEU A 126 4.62 -19.43 9.27
C LEU A 126 4.14 -18.65 8.03
N PHE A 127 3.96 -19.32 6.88
CA PHE A 127 3.63 -18.67 5.61
C PHE A 127 2.15 -18.84 5.22
N ASN A 128 1.29 -19.42 6.08
CA ASN A 128 -0.14 -19.63 5.79
C ASN A 128 -0.42 -20.14 4.36
N GLY A 129 0.50 -20.93 3.81
CA GLY A 129 0.48 -21.48 2.45
C GLY A 129 0.14 -20.47 1.36
N SER A 130 -1.01 -20.69 0.72
CA SER A 130 -1.50 -19.90 -0.42
C SER A 130 -1.91 -18.47 -0.08
N ARG A 131 -1.99 -18.13 1.21
CA ARG A 131 -2.37 -16.79 1.67
C ARG A 131 -1.22 -15.81 1.61
N THR A 132 0.04 -16.23 1.70
CA THR A 132 1.15 -15.27 1.61
C THR A 132 1.22 -14.66 0.21
N GLY A 133 1.17 -13.34 0.16
CA GLY A 133 1.20 -12.53 -1.05
C GLY A 133 2.57 -11.99 -1.35
N PHE A 134 2.86 -11.90 -2.64
CA PHE A 134 3.93 -11.12 -3.23
C PHE A 134 3.29 -10.00 -4.07
N ARG A 135 3.78 -8.78 -3.91
CA ARG A 135 3.34 -7.60 -4.67
C ARG A 135 4.56 -6.89 -5.24
N ALA A 136 4.64 -6.80 -6.56
CA ALA A 136 5.50 -5.82 -7.21
C ALA A 136 4.68 -4.54 -7.46
N HIS A 137 5.27 -3.37 -7.23
CA HIS A 137 4.61 -2.11 -7.52
C HIS A 137 5.58 -1.08 -8.07
N ALA A 138 5.06 -0.17 -8.88
CA ALA A 138 5.77 0.97 -9.42
C ALA A 138 4.85 2.18 -9.39
N GLU A 139 5.41 3.35 -9.11
CA GLU A 139 4.67 4.60 -9.06
C GLU A 139 5.49 5.70 -9.72
N SER A 140 4.81 6.60 -10.43
CA SER A 140 5.40 7.81 -11.00
C SER A 140 4.39 8.92 -10.88
N GLY A 141 4.71 9.96 -10.12
CA GLY A 141 3.81 11.07 -9.87
C GLY A 141 4.51 12.40 -9.81
N THR A 142 3.70 13.44 -10.01
CA THR A 142 4.04 14.80 -9.64
C THR A 142 3.22 15.21 -8.44
N ASP A 143 3.83 15.82 -7.44
CA ASP A 143 3.13 16.48 -6.34
C ASP A 143 3.43 17.98 -6.42
N ASP A 144 2.37 18.79 -6.53
CA ASP A 144 2.47 20.24 -6.43
C ASP A 144 1.86 20.65 -5.09
N HIS A 145 2.68 21.26 -4.24
CA HIS A 145 2.23 21.72 -2.93
C HIS A 145 1.45 23.04 -3.08
N GLU A 146 0.19 22.91 -3.50
CA GLU A 146 -0.71 24.00 -3.91
C GLU A 146 -0.86 25.13 -2.87
N ARG A 147 -0.73 24.82 -1.57
CA ARG A 147 -0.90 25.80 -0.49
C ARG A 147 0.18 26.88 -0.49
N THR A 148 1.39 26.55 -0.93
CA THR A 148 2.51 27.49 -0.99
C THR A 148 2.98 27.73 -2.41
N ARG A 149 2.62 26.85 -3.38
CA ARG A 149 3.18 26.78 -4.74
C ARG A 149 4.71 26.95 -4.75
N SER A 150 5.38 26.62 -3.66
CA SER A 150 6.80 26.95 -3.46
C SER A 150 7.70 25.86 -4.03
N VAL A 151 7.15 24.68 -4.28
CA VAL A 151 7.89 23.49 -4.67
C VAL A 151 7.02 22.55 -5.47
N ARG A 152 7.61 21.96 -6.50
CA ARG A 152 7.07 20.85 -7.27
C ARG A 152 7.97 19.65 -7.08
N GLU A 153 7.39 18.49 -6.80
CA GLU A 153 8.12 17.26 -6.58
C GLU A 153 7.79 16.23 -7.65
N HIS A 154 8.82 15.63 -8.24
CA HIS A 154 8.69 14.49 -9.13
C HIS A 154 9.13 13.24 -8.39
N VAL A 155 8.21 12.30 -8.18
CA VAL A 155 8.50 11.06 -7.46
C VAL A 155 8.33 9.88 -8.41
N LYS A 156 9.32 9.00 -8.43
CA LYS A 156 9.26 7.71 -9.12
C LYS A 156 9.69 6.63 -8.15
N SER A 157 8.96 5.54 -8.03
CA SER A 157 9.31 4.47 -7.13
C SER A 157 9.06 3.10 -7.76
N ILE A 158 9.84 2.14 -7.31
CA ILE A 158 9.60 0.72 -7.52
C ILE A 158 9.71 0.02 -6.17
N GLY A 159 8.95 -1.05 -5.99
CA GLY A 159 9.01 -1.77 -4.75
C GLY A 159 8.45 -3.18 -4.83
N ILE A 160 8.79 -3.94 -3.80
CA ILE A 160 8.41 -5.32 -3.62
C ILE A 160 7.90 -5.47 -2.20
N ARG A 161 6.67 -5.95 -2.06
CA ARG A 161 6.06 -6.25 -0.77
C ARG A 161 5.77 -7.73 -0.65
N ILE A 162 6.12 -8.29 0.50
CA ILE A 162 5.69 -9.61 0.94
C ILE A 162 4.73 -9.40 2.11
N SER A 163 3.58 -10.04 2.06
CA SER A 163 2.54 -9.94 3.09
C SER A 163 1.97 -11.32 3.40
N ASN A 164 1.47 -11.51 4.60
CA ASN A 164 0.78 -12.76 4.96
C ASN A 164 -0.59 -12.94 4.26
N PHE A 165 -1.03 -11.95 3.46
CA PHE A 165 -2.21 -11.99 2.60
C PHE A 165 -1.90 -11.59 1.15
N VAL A 166 -2.46 -12.32 0.18
CA VAL A 166 -2.45 -11.96 -1.25
C VAL A 166 -3.27 -10.69 -1.43
N GLY A 167 -2.73 -9.73 -2.19
CA GLY A 167 -3.35 -8.41 -2.33
C GLY A 167 -3.09 -7.48 -1.14
N GLY A 168 -2.25 -7.87 -0.18
CA GLY A 168 -1.77 -7.00 0.89
C GLY A 168 -2.89 -6.39 1.74
N ARG A 169 -4.00 -7.11 1.91
CA ARG A 169 -5.09 -6.76 2.83
C ARG A 169 -5.60 -8.03 3.47
N ALA A 170 -5.54 -8.06 4.79
CA ALA A 170 -6.18 -9.10 5.57
C ALA A 170 -7.71 -8.96 5.50
N PRO A 171 -8.49 -10.06 5.52
CA PRO A 171 -9.90 -10.01 5.88
C PRO A 171 -10.08 -9.28 7.22
N SER A 172 -11.27 -8.70 7.45
CA SER A 172 -11.63 -8.19 8.78
C SER A 172 -11.37 -9.26 9.84
N ASP A 173 -10.83 -8.85 10.98
CA ASP A 173 -10.42 -9.70 12.11
C ASP A 173 -9.14 -10.53 11.94
N GLU A 174 -8.44 -10.41 10.82
CA GLU A 174 -7.15 -11.07 10.65
C GLU A 174 -5.97 -10.09 10.75
N ARG A 175 -4.91 -10.50 11.47
CA ARG A 175 -3.71 -9.67 11.66
C ARG A 175 -2.89 -9.64 10.39
N GLU A 176 -2.63 -8.46 9.86
CA GLU A 176 -1.76 -8.23 8.70
C GLU A 176 -0.31 -7.98 9.15
N VAL A 177 0.62 -8.69 8.52
CA VAL A 177 2.06 -8.44 8.62
C VAL A 177 2.59 -8.30 7.20
N SER A 178 3.32 -7.23 6.94
CA SER A 178 3.97 -7.02 5.65
C SER A 178 5.36 -6.43 5.78
N ALA A 179 6.23 -6.84 4.86
CA ALA A 179 7.56 -6.29 4.65
C ALA A 179 7.61 -5.73 3.23
N ASP A 180 8.02 -4.48 3.10
CA ASP A 180 8.03 -3.73 1.85
C ASP A 180 9.42 -3.15 1.63
N TRP A 181 10.01 -3.47 0.49
CA TRP A 181 11.24 -2.86 0.02
C TRP A 181 10.89 -1.87 -1.08
N THR A 182 11.43 -0.66 -1.01
CA THR A 182 11.15 0.40 -1.98
C THR A 182 12.43 1.14 -2.35
N ALA A 183 12.63 1.31 -3.66
CA ALA A 183 13.60 2.26 -4.22
C ALA A 183 12.84 3.40 -4.88
N SER A 184 13.10 4.63 -4.44
CA SER A 184 12.38 5.82 -4.87
C SER A 184 13.35 6.93 -5.25
N TYR A 185 13.15 7.48 -6.43
CA TYR A 185 13.80 8.68 -6.92
C TYR A 185 12.86 9.86 -6.72
N ARG A 186 13.34 10.92 -6.08
CA ARG A 186 12.59 12.14 -5.83
C ARG A 186 13.40 13.33 -6.30
N ASP A 187 12.81 14.16 -7.16
CA ASP A 187 13.42 15.40 -7.62
C ASP A 187 12.59 16.59 -7.15
N VAL A 188 13.22 17.45 -6.35
CA VAL A 188 12.58 18.62 -5.72
C VAL A 188 12.93 19.86 -6.53
N VAL A 189 11.92 20.45 -7.17
CA VAL A 189 12.07 21.64 -8.02
C VAL A 189 11.47 22.84 -7.29
N PRO A 190 12.29 23.77 -6.75
CA PRO A 190 11.79 24.99 -6.15
C PRO A 190 11.15 25.89 -7.21
N ARG A 191 10.13 26.65 -6.81
CA ARG A 191 9.52 27.62 -7.70
C ARG A 191 10.50 28.76 -8.01
N ARG A 192 10.67 29.06 -9.29
CA ARG A 192 11.45 30.20 -9.75
C ARG A 192 10.66 31.50 -9.65
N HIS A 193 11.34 32.57 -9.27
CA HIS A 193 10.80 33.92 -9.30
C HIS A 193 10.61 34.36 -10.76
N LEU A 194 9.49 35.01 -11.08
CA LEU A 194 9.13 35.33 -12.47
C LEU A 194 10.10 36.33 -13.14
N THR A 195 10.59 37.31 -12.38
CA THR A 195 11.42 38.42 -12.90
C THR A 195 12.90 38.33 -12.55
N LEU A 196 13.29 37.61 -11.49
CA LEU A 196 14.68 37.50 -11.04
C LEU A 196 15.28 36.18 -11.55
N PRO A 197 16.33 36.21 -12.40
CA PRO A 197 16.83 35.00 -13.07
C PRO A 197 17.39 33.94 -12.10
N TYR A 198 17.82 34.35 -10.91
CA TYR A 198 18.32 33.46 -9.84
C TYR A 198 17.45 33.51 -8.58
N GLY A 199 16.34 34.25 -8.61
CA GLY A 199 15.41 34.31 -7.49
C GLY A 199 14.55 33.05 -7.43
N CYS A 200 14.31 32.54 -6.22
CA CYS A 200 13.34 31.47 -5.97
C CYS A 200 12.22 32.01 -5.07
N ASP A 201 10.97 31.71 -5.43
CA ASP A 201 9.78 32.00 -4.62
C ASP A 201 9.54 30.82 -3.65
N ALA A 202 10.59 30.42 -2.93
CA ALA A 202 10.60 29.27 -2.04
C ALA A 202 11.39 29.59 -0.76
N SER A 203 11.09 28.88 0.32
CA SER A 203 11.88 29.03 1.56
C SER A 203 13.32 28.53 1.34
N PRO A 204 14.31 29.07 2.08
CA PRO A 204 15.70 28.61 1.99
C PRO A 204 15.86 27.11 2.25
N GLU A 205 15.00 26.52 3.08
CA GLU A 205 14.99 25.07 3.36
C GLU A 205 14.61 24.24 2.12
N ILE A 206 13.62 24.69 1.35
CA ILE A 206 13.22 24.04 0.10
C ILE A 206 14.33 24.18 -0.94
N VAL A 207 14.95 25.37 -1.03
CA VAL A 207 16.09 25.59 -1.93
C VAL A 207 17.29 24.73 -1.53
N GLY A 208 17.54 24.54 -0.23
CA GLY A 208 18.62 23.72 0.29
C GLY A 208 18.42 22.21 0.08
N THR A 209 17.17 21.77 -0.09
CA THR A 209 16.80 20.38 -0.37
C THR A 209 16.46 20.15 -1.84
N ALA A 210 16.68 21.15 -2.70
CA ALA A 210 16.40 21.09 -4.12
C ALA A 210 17.33 20.09 -4.83
N GLY A 211 16.78 19.45 -5.86
CA GLY A 211 17.49 18.51 -6.71
C GLY A 211 17.09 17.05 -6.50
N PRO A 212 17.78 16.15 -7.20
CA PRO A 212 17.46 14.73 -7.19
C PRO A 212 17.99 14.05 -5.93
N SER A 213 17.20 13.10 -5.43
CA SER A 213 17.53 12.22 -4.31
C SER A 213 17.04 10.80 -4.59
N LEU A 214 17.80 9.82 -4.11
CA LEU A 214 17.48 8.40 -4.20
C LEU A 214 17.31 7.83 -2.79
N LYS A 215 16.07 7.53 -2.43
CA LYS A 215 15.73 6.84 -1.20
C LYS A 215 15.59 5.35 -1.45
N HIS A 216 16.35 4.57 -0.70
CA HIS A 216 16.23 3.11 -0.61
C HIS A 216 15.77 2.75 0.80
N SER A 217 14.60 2.15 0.95
CA SER A 217 14.03 1.83 2.27
C SER A 217 13.41 0.45 2.37
N VAL A 218 13.43 -0.06 3.61
CA VAL A 218 12.71 -1.26 4.02
C VAL A 218 11.71 -0.84 5.09
N LYS A 219 10.44 -1.21 4.89
CA LYS A 219 9.32 -0.93 5.77
C LYS A 219 8.68 -2.22 6.25
N LEU A 220 8.58 -2.37 7.55
CA LEU A 220 7.79 -3.39 8.22
C LEU A 220 6.48 -2.77 8.67
N SER A 221 5.36 -3.42 8.39
CA SER A 221 4.03 -2.99 8.81
C SER A 221 3.31 -4.13 9.53
N TYR A 222 2.63 -3.76 10.61
CA TYR A 222 1.77 -4.63 11.40
C TYR A 222 0.43 -3.95 11.60
N ASN A 223 -0.66 -4.67 11.37
CA ASN A 223 -2.01 -4.18 11.60
C ASN A 223 -2.86 -5.30 12.19
N THR A 224 -3.58 -5.04 13.28
CA THR A 224 -4.54 -6.02 13.81
C THR A 224 -5.85 -6.03 13.04
N ASN A 225 -6.08 -5.08 12.13
CA ASN A 225 -7.24 -5.01 11.23
C ASN A 225 -8.59 -5.17 11.95
N GLY A 226 -8.72 -4.54 13.12
CA GLY A 226 -9.94 -4.60 13.90
C GLY A 226 -10.22 -5.93 14.62
N SER A 227 -9.28 -6.90 14.63
CA SER A 227 -9.48 -8.20 15.32
C SER A 227 -9.77 -8.12 16.81
N GLY A 228 -9.58 -6.95 17.41
CA GLY A 228 -9.87 -6.69 18.82
C GLY A 228 -11.03 -5.71 18.99
N LEU A 229 -11.74 -5.36 17.92
CA LEU A 229 -12.95 -4.53 17.90
C LEU A 229 -14.18 -5.42 17.82
N ASP A 230 -15.32 -4.88 18.25
CA ASP A 230 -16.64 -5.51 18.16
C ASP A 230 -17.27 -5.40 16.76
N ASP A 231 -17.02 -4.29 16.05
CA ASP A 231 -17.49 -4.04 14.68
C ASP A 231 -16.38 -3.40 13.82
N ALA A 232 -16.27 -3.80 12.56
CA ALA A 232 -15.22 -3.33 11.65
C ALA A 232 -15.46 -1.92 11.09
N TYR A 233 -16.70 -1.45 11.04
CA TYR A 233 -17.12 -0.19 10.42
C TYR A 233 -17.60 0.84 11.43
N ASN A 234 -18.26 0.40 12.50
CA ASN A 234 -18.72 1.25 13.59
C ASN A 234 -18.39 0.64 14.96
N PRO A 235 -17.09 0.53 15.30
CA PRO A 235 -16.67 -0.08 16.55
C PRO A 235 -17.18 0.71 17.74
N THR A 236 -17.76 0.03 18.73
CA THR A 236 -18.17 0.64 20.00
C THR A 236 -17.24 0.26 21.14
N GLU A 237 -16.56 -0.88 21.05
CA GLU A 237 -15.63 -1.37 22.05
C GLU A 237 -14.36 -1.98 21.43
N GLY A 238 -13.30 -2.05 22.23
CA GLY A 238 -12.13 -2.86 21.91
C GLY A 238 -10.87 -2.07 21.54
N TYR A 239 -9.96 -2.74 20.84
CA TYR A 239 -8.68 -2.16 20.43
C TYR A 239 -8.28 -2.57 19.02
N SER A 240 -7.67 -1.62 18.30
CA SER A 240 -6.91 -1.90 17.08
C SER A 240 -5.49 -1.35 17.24
N LEU A 241 -4.51 -2.07 16.71
CA LEU A 241 -3.10 -1.70 16.74
C LEU A 241 -2.61 -1.61 15.30
N ARG A 242 -1.98 -0.49 14.97
CA ARG A 242 -1.26 -0.30 13.73
C ARG A 242 0.16 0.16 14.04
N GLY A 243 1.15 -0.53 13.52
CA GLY A 243 2.55 -0.20 13.68
C GLY A 243 3.27 -0.25 12.36
N THR A 244 4.17 0.70 12.11
CA THR A 244 5.07 0.68 10.97
C THR A 244 6.47 1.10 11.40
N ALA A 245 7.47 0.34 11.01
CA ALA A 245 8.88 0.70 11.15
C ALA A 245 9.48 0.79 9.74
N GLU A 246 10.12 1.90 9.42
CA GLU A 246 10.79 2.13 8.13
C GLU A 246 12.23 2.56 8.38
N VAL A 247 13.15 1.94 7.67
CA VAL A 247 14.57 2.29 7.69
C VAL A 247 15.00 2.59 6.26
N ALA A 248 15.55 3.77 6.04
CA ALA A 248 16.22 4.14 4.80
C ALA A 248 17.74 4.06 5.00
N CYS A 249 18.40 3.34 4.10
CA CYS A 249 19.83 3.03 4.20
C CYS A 249 20.50 3.04 2.81
N PRO A 250 21.85 3.06 2.76
CA PRO A 250 22.59 2.92 1.51
C PRO A 250 22.11 1.69 0.70
N PRO A 251 22.07 1.76 -0.65
CA PRO A 251 22.79 2.68 -1.53
C PRO A 251 22.09 4.04 -1.81
N GLY A 252 21.02 4.40 -1.09
CA GLY A 252 20.41 5.72 -1.19
C GLY A 252 21.21 6.85 -0.53
N ASP A 253 20.90 8.10 -0.90
CA ASP A 253 21.46 9.33 -0.29
C ASP A 253 20.62 9.86 0.87
N VAL A 254 19.42 9.28 1.06
CA VAL A 254 18.53 9.57 2.19
C VAL A 254 18.68 8.50 3.26
N GLY A 255 18.99 8.92 4.50
CA GLY A 255 19.10 8.04 5.67
C GLY A 255 18.16 8.47 6.79
N PHE A 256 17.32 7.55 7.27
CA PHE A 256 16.51 7.77 8.46
C PHE A 256 16.01 6.43 9.04
N ALA A 257 15.58 6.47 10.30
CA ALA A 257 14.75 5.44 10.89
C ALA A 257 13.46 6.10 11.40
N LYS A 258 12.31 5.58 10.97
CA LYS A 258 10.99 6.09 11.31
C LYS A 258 10.18 4.97 11.94
N PHE A 259 9.62 5.23 13.11
CA PHE A 259 8.64 4.37 13.75
C PHE A 259 7.33 5.12 13.90
N THR A 260 6.21 4.46 13.62
CA THR A 260 4.88 5.02 13.79
C THR A 260 4.01 3.94 14.39
N ALA A 261 3.35 4.24 15.51
CA ALA A 261 2.39 3.35 16.14
C ALA A 261 1.12 4.11 16.49
N GLY A 262 -0.02 3.50 16.22
CA GLY A 262 -1.34 3.99 16.56
C GLY A 262 -2.12 2.91 17.31
N LYS A 263 -2.79 3.31 18.39
CA LYS A 263 -3.71 2.47 19.15
C LYS A 263 -5.01 3.24 19.40
N PRO A 264 -6.01 3.16 18.51
CA PRO A 264 -7.37 3.49 18.89
C PRO A 264 -7.83 2.53 20.00
N LEU A 265 -8.11 3.09 21.17
CA LEU A 265 -8.76 2.39 22.28
C LEU A 265 -10.18 2.94 22.39
N LEU A 266 -11.17 2.07 22.23
CA LEU A 266 -12.57 2.40 22.45
C LEU A 266 -12.99 1.75 23.77
N ARG A 267 -13.33 2.58 24.75
CA ARG A 267 -13.92 2.12 26.00
C ARG A 267 -15.43 2.30 25.93
N PRO A 268 -16.22 1.38 26.52
CA PRO A 268 -17.64 1.61 26.68
C PRO A 268 -17.92 2.88 27.49
N PRO A 269 -19.02 3.60 27.20
CA PRO A 269 -19.53 4.61 28.10
C PRO A 269 -19.88 3.96 29.44
N ILE A 270 -19.38 4.55 30.53
CA ILE A 270 -19.69 4.15 31.92
C ILE A 270 -21.12 4.55 32.24
#